data_AF-A0A2I0XG40-F1
#
_entry.id   AF-A0A2I0XG40-F1
#
_cell.length_a   1.000
_cell.length_b   1.000
_cell.length_c   1.000
_cell.angle_alpha   90.00
_cell.angle_beta   90.00
_cell.angle_gamma   90.00
#
_symmetry.space_group_name_H-M   'P 1'
#
loop_
_entity.id
_entity.type
_entity.pdbx_description
1 polymer ?
#
loop_
_entity_poly.entity_id
_entity_poly.type
_entity_poly.pdbx_seq_one_letter_code
_entity_poly.pdbx_strand_id
1 'polypeptide(L)'
;MNEQLLAVFVSTFTFIFVGCGTLFIEKRGEITFVGVALAWGAFVAANIYTFGHISGAQINPAVTFAYALVGQFPWKRVPMYVVAEFLGCTVASLTLRWIFDGEDIQVMLTQPVGPKPASDLKVAVLETIITFIYIIANCSSRSDSRAFKELGGVAVGATVFFLILLAGKITGASMNPARSLGPAIAAWNFNKIWIYIVSPTIGSVLATTLYFFHLAPAKSKGDGKQADTSFFDVGAMDQLSANNTIDISAISKNLRGISIFQSSL
;
A
#
# COMPACT_ATOMS: atom_id res chain seq x y z
N MET A 1 -17.86 -0.15 5.73
CA MET A 1 -17.32 0.24 4.40
C MET A 1 -16.63 1.62 4.39
N ASN A 2 -17.25 2.69 4.91
CA ASN A 2 -16.65 4.03 4.90
C ASN A 2 -15.32 4.12 5.66
N GLU A 3 -15.24 3.49 6.84
CA GLU A 3 -14.01 3.43 7.66
C GLU A 3 -12.86 2.72 6.92
N GLN A 4 -13.16 1.65 6.18
CA GLN A 4 -12.17 0.93 5.38
C GLN A 4 -11.61 1.80 4.26
N LEU A 5 -12.48 2.52 3.53
CA LEU A 5 -12.05 3.41 2.45
C LEU A 5 -11.22 4.58 2.98
N LEU A 6 -11.60 5.14 4.13
CA LEU A 6 -10.79 6.16 4.81
C LEU A 6 -9.42 5.59 5.22
N ALA A 7 -9.38 4.39 5.79
CA ALA A 7 -8.12 3.74 6.17
C ALA A 7 -7.24 3.44 4.94
N VAL A 8 -7.80 3.03 3.79
CA VAL A 8 -7.06 2.85 2.53
C VAL A 8 -6.51 4.18 2.03
N PHE A 9 -7.32 5.23 2.02
CA PHE A 9 -6.90 6.57 1.63
C PHE A 9 -5.74 7.06 2.52
N VAL A 10 -5.91 7.02 3.84
CA VAL A 10 -4.90 7.51 4.80
C VAL A 10 -3.62 6.68 4.73
N SER A 11 -3.73 5.35 4.71
CA SER A 11 -2.55 4.48 4.60
C SER A 11 -1.80 4.67 3.28
N THR A 12 -2.49 4.87 2.16
CA THR A 12 -1.84 5.16 0.88
C THR A 12 -1.22 6.56 0.90
N PHE A 13 -1.90 7.55 1.49
CA PHE A 13 -1.35 8.89 1.68
C PHE A 13 -0.04 8.84 2.48
N THR A 14 -0.03 8.21 3.65
CA THR A 14 1.16 8.18 4.52
C THR A 14 2.32 7.41 3.89
N PHE A 15 2.01 6.30 3.21
CA PHE A 15 3.00 5.52 2.44
C PHE A 15 3.70 6.37 1.38
N ILE A 16 2.92 7.07 0.57
CA ILE A 16 3.45 7.89 -0.53
C ILE A 16 4.13 9.13 0.00
N PHE A 17 3.58 9.75 1.03
CA PHE A 17 4.15 10.94 1.66
C PHE A 17 5.56 10.67 2.18
N VAL A 18 5.75 9.59 2.94
CA VAL A 18 7.08 9.22 3.46
C VAL A 18 8.00 8.77 2.33
N GLY A 19 7.54 7.82 1.50
CA GLY A 19 8.35 7.26 0.43
C GLY A 19 8.84 8.32 -0.57
N CYS A 20 7.93 9.11 -1.13
CA CYS A 20 8.30 10.18 -2.07
C CYS A 20 8.98 11.36 -1.37
N GLY A 21 8.62 11.68 -0.12
CA GLY A 21 9.31 12.72 0.65
C GLY A 21 10.80 12.41 0.82
N THR A 22 11.17 11.16 1.09
CA THR A 22 12.58 10.77 1.20
C THR A 22 13.37 10.95 -0.09
N LEU A 23 12.74 10.96 -1.27
CA LEU A 23 13.42 11.21 -2.55
C LEU A 23 13.94 12.64 -2.66
N PHE A 24 13.23 13.63 -2.12
CA PHE A 24 13.72 15.02 -2.03
C PHE A 24 14.94 15.10 -1.10
N ILE A 25 14.87 14.44 0.05
CA ILE A 25 15.96 14.42 1.03
C ILE A 25 17.21 13.72 0.45
N GLU A 26 17.03 12.65 -0.32
CA GLU A 26 18.13 12.00 -1.06
C GLU A 26 18.70 12.91 -2.15
N LYS A 27 17.86 13.65 -2.86
CA LYS A 27 18.28 14.61 -3.88
C LYS A 27 19.15 15.73 -3.30
N ARG A 28 18.88 16.16 -2.06
CA ARG A 28 19.70 17.10 -1.30
C ARG A 28 21.01 16.51 -0.77
N GLY A 29 21.17 15.18 -0.82
CA GLY A 29 22.36 14.48 -0.34
C GLY A 29 22.38 14.23 1.17
N GLU A 30 21.25 14.43 1.86
CA GLU A 30 21.15 14.28 3.32
C GLU A 30 20.95 12.81 3.74
N ILE A 31 20.37 12.00 2.86
CA ILE A 31 20.26 10.54 3.02
C ILE A 31 20.74 9.83 1.76
N THR A 32 21.10 8.55 1.91
CA THR A 32 21.48 7.71 0.77
C THR A 32 20.27 7.03 0.16
N PHE A 33 20.43 6.48 -1.05
CA PHE A 33 19.43 5.64 -1.67
C PHE A 33 19.05 4.40 -0.83
N VAL A 34 19.97 3.88 -0.02
CA VAL A 34 19.67 2.80 0.93
C VAL A 34 18.69 3.29 2.00
N GLY A 35 18.85 4.53 2.48
CA GLY A 35 17.90 5.18 3.38
C GLY A 35 16.51 5.34 2.76
N VAL A 36 16.43 5.74 1.49
CA VAL A 36 15.17 5.78 0.73
C VAL A 36 14.52 4.40 0.68
N ALA A 37 15.26 3.38 0.24
CA ALA A 37 14.73 2.02 0.14
C ALA A 37 14.21 1.52 1.50
N LEU A 38 14.95 1.79 2.58
CA LEU A 38 14.56 1.40 3.93
C LEU A 38 13.28 2.12 4.37
N ALA A 39 13.16 3.42 4.08
CA ALA A 39 11.95 4.19 4.39
C ALA A 39 10.72 3.61 3.69
N TRP A 40 10.81 3.31 2.39
CA TRP A 40 9.71 2.66 1.66
C TRP A 40 9.33 1.30 2.28
N GLY A 41 10.30 0.42 2.52
CA GLY A 41 10.03 -0.92 3.06
C GLY A 41 9.51 -0.90 4.50
N ALA A 42 10.16 -0.15 5.38
CA ALA A 42 9.76 -0.02 6.78
C ALA A 42 8.37 0.60 6.92
N PHE A 43 8.03 1.58 6.08
CA PHE A 43 6.73 2.23 6.15
C PHE A 43 5.60 1.36 5.57
N VAL A 44 5.88 0.47 4.61
CA VAL A 44 4.94 -0.60 4.24
C VAL A 44 4.65 -1.48 5.44
N ALA A 45 5.67 -1.98 6.13
CA ALA A 45 5.47 -2.81 7.32
C ALA A 45 4.66 -2.07 8.41
N ALA A 46 5.00 -0.82 8.68
CA ALA A 46 4.27 0.02 9.64
C ALA A 46 2.80 0.19 9.25
N ASN A 47 2.49 0.51 7.99
CA ASN A 47 1.12 0.64 7.53
C ASN A 47 0.32 -0.67 7.61
N ILE A 48 0.98 -1.81 7.38
CA ILE A 48 0.34 -3.11 7.54
C ILE A 48 -0.07 -3.34 8.99
N TYR A 49 0.78 -3.03 9.96
CA TYR A 49 0.43 -3.19 11.38
C TYR A 49 -0.60 -2.16 11.84
N THR A 50 -0.52 -0.92 11.35
CA THR A 50 -1.42 0.17 11.75
C THR A 50 -2.81 0.05 11.13
N PHE A 51 -2.91 -0.27 9.83
CA PHE A 51 -4.17 -0.21 9.09
C PHE A 51 -4.65 -1.59 8.59
N GLY A 52 -3.82 -2.63 8.69
CA GLY A 52 -4.13 -3.96 8.17
C GLY A 52 -5.37 -4.58 8.80
N HIS A 53 -5.55 -4.40 10.11
CA HIS A 53 -6.71 -4.87 10.86
C HIS A 53 -7.97 -4.02 10.64
N ILE A 54 -7.92 -2.95 9.84
CA ILE A 54 -9.08 -2.11 9.48
C ILE A 54 -9.48 -2.36 8.03
N SER A 55 -8.53 -2.22 7.09
CA SER A 55 -8.80 -2.27 5.66
C SER A 55 -8.07 -3.38 4.90
N GLY A 56 -7.15 -4.09 5.55
CA GLY A 56 -6.17 -4.98 4.90
C GLY A 56 -4.89 -4.28 4.47
N ALA A 57 -4.83 -2.93 4.51
CA ALA A 57 -3.65 -2.14 4.12
C ALA A 57 -3.07 -2.57 2.76
N GLN A 58 -3.92 -2.64 1.74
CA GLN A 58 -3.52 -3.07 0.40
C GLN A 58 -2.64 -2.00 -0.29
N ILE A 59 -3.01 -0.72 -0.15
CA ILE A 59 -2.24 0.48 -0.53
C ILE A 59 -1.69 0.48 -1.96
N ASN A 60 -2.21 -0.40 -2.81
CA ASN A 60 -1.66 -0.77 -4.09
C ASN A 60 -2.73 -1.50 -4.93
N PRO A 61 -3.15 -0.95 -6.09
CA PRO A 61 -4.11 -1.60 -6.96
C PRO A 61 -3.72 -3.01 -7.39
N ALA A 62 -2.43 -3.30 -7.57
CA ALA A 62 -1.94 -4.64 -7.88
C ALA A 62 -2.16 -5.62 -6.71
N VAL A 63 -2.00 -5.18 -5.46
CA VAL A 63 -2.31 -6.00 -4.27
C VAL A 63 -3.81 -6.19 -4.12
N THR A 64 -4.59 -5.12 -4.26
CA THR A 64 -6.06 -5.18 -4.20
C THR A 64 -6.60 -6.17 -5.23
N PHE A 65 -6.08 -6.12 -6.46
CA PHE A 65 -6.41 -7.07 -7.52
C PHE A 65 -5.94 -8.49 -7.19
N ALA A 66 -4.71 -8.65 -6.65
CA ALA A 66 -4.20 -9.96 -6.23
C ALA A 66 -5.08 -10.62 -5.18
N TYR A 67 -5.49 -9.89 -4.14
CA TYR A 67 -6.37 -10.41 -3.09
C TYR A 67 -7.76 -10.78 -3.60
N ALA A 68 -8.27 -10.03 -4.59
CA ALA A 68 -9.54 -10.34 -5.25
C ALA A 68 -9.45 -11.59 -6.13
N LEU A 69 -8.37 -11.71 -6.92
CA LEU A 69 -8.05 -12.94 -7.62
C LEU A 69 -7.97 -14.08 -6.62
N VAL A 70 -7.30 -13.89 -5.47
CA VAL A 70 -7.15 -14.93 -4.45
C VAL A 70 -8.41 -15.35 -3.69
N GLY A 71 -9.55 -14.72 -4.01
CA GLY A 71 -10.83 -14.97 -3.35
C GLY A 71 -10.85 -14.52 -1.88
N GLN A 72 -9.86 -13.74 -1.47
CA GLN A 72 -9.73 -13.20 -0.10
C GLN A 72 -10.24 -11.77 0.01
N PHE A 73 -10.59 -11.15 -1.10
CA PHE A 73 -11.18 -9.83 -1.14
C PHE A 73 -12.34 -9.78 -2.14
N PRO A 74 -13.50 -9.22 -1.77
CA PRO A 74 -14.66 -9.23 -2.65
C PRO A 74 -14.46 -8.30 -3.85
N TRP A 75 -14.61 -8.85 -5.06
CA TRP A 75 -14.51 -8.12 -6.34
C TRP A 75 -15.35 -6.83 -6.38
N LYS A 76 -16.52 -6.82 -5.74
CA LYS A 76 -17.39 -5.64 -5.67
C LYS A 76 -16.76 -4.43 -4.96
N ARG A 77 -15.80 -4.65 -4.05
CA ARG A 77 -15.12 -3.59 -3.30
C ARG A 77 -13.85 -3.09 -4.01
N VAL A 78 -13.30 -3.86 -4.95
CA VAL A 78 -12.06 -3.52 -5.68
C VAL A 78 -12.10 -2.11 -6.30
N PRO A 79 -13.14 -1.70 -7.04
CA PRO A 79 -13.13 -0.37 -7.67
C PRO A 79 -13.02 0.77 -6.66
N MET A 80 -13.74 0.69 -5.53
CA MET A 80 -13.72 1.74 -4.51
C MET A 80 -12.38 1.80 -3.76
N TYR A 81 -11.76 0.65 -3.52
CA TYR A 81 -10.43 0.59 -2.93
C TYR A 81 -9.37 1.18 -3.86
N VAL A 82 -9.38 0.80 -5.14
CA VAL A 82 -8.47 1.34 -6.15
C VAL A 82 -8.61 2.86 -6.28
N VAL A 83 -9.84 3.38 -6.26
CA VAL A 83 -10.09 4.83 -6.24
C VAL A 83 -9.51 5.48 -4.97
N ALA A 84 -9.73 4.90 -3.79
CA ALA A 84 -9.19 5.43 -2.54
C ALA A 84 -7.65 5.42 -2.52
N GLU A 85 -7.01 4.39 -3.08
CA GLU A 85 -5.56 4.29 -3.24
C GLU A 85 -5.02 5.40 -4.17
N PHE A 86 -5.64 5.58 -5.34
CA PHE A 86 -5.26 6.67 -6.24
C PHE A 86 -5.45 8.04 -5.60
N LEU A 87 -6.57 8.29 -4.93
CA LEU A 87 -6.82 9.56 -4.25
C LEU A 87 -5.80 9.82 -3.14
N GLY A 88 -5.53 8.83 -2.28
CA GLY A 88 -4.55 8.96 -1.20
C GLY A 88 -3.16 9.26 -1.75
N CYS A 89 -2.75 8.56 -2.81
CA CYS A 89 -1.48 8.79 -3.48
C CYS A 89 -1.39 10.18 -4.12
N THR A 90 -2.40 10.60 -4.89
CA THR A 90 -2.42 11.92 -5.54
C THR A 90 -2.39 13.04 -4.50
N VAL A 91 -3.18 12.95 -3.43
CA VAL A 91 -3.18 13.98 -2.36
C VAL A 91 -1.82 14.06 -1.67
N ALA A 92 -1.17 12.92 -1.39
CA ALA A 92 0.18 12.91 -0.84
C ALA A 92 1.20 13.57 -1.77
N SER A 93 1.18 13.23 -3.06
CA SER A 93 2.08 13.83 -4.06
C SER A 93 1.85 15.33 -4.24
N LEU A 94 0.61 15.81 -4.24
CA LEU A 94 0.29 17.25 -4.28
C LEU A 94 0.73 17.97 -2.99
N THR A 95 0.59 17.31 -1.84
CA THR A 95 1.07 17.85 -0.56
C THR A 95 2.60 18.00 -0.58
N LEU A 96 3.32 16.98 -1.06
CA LEU A 96 4.77 17.05 -1.22
C LEU A 96 5.19 18.13 -2.22
N ARG A 97 4.46 18.29 -3.33
CA ARG A 97 4.68 19.39 -4.28
C ARG A 97 4.62 20.75 -3.59
N TRP A 98 3.68 20.94 -2.67
CA TRP A 98 3.52 22.19 -1.93
C TRP A 98 4.60 22.38 -0.85
N ILE A 99 4.96 21.32 -0.13
CA ILE A 99 6.00 21.39 0.93
C ILE A 99 7.39 21.65 0.34
N PHE A 100 7.73 21.00 -0.76
CA PHE A 100 9.02 21.10 -1.44
C PHE A 100 8.95 22.08 -2.63
N ASP A 101 8.18 23.17 -2.47
CA ASP A 101 8.08 24.20 -3.50
C ASP A 101 9.46 24.77 -3.87
N GLY A 102 9.70 24.96 -5.17
CA GLY A 102 11.00 25.33 -5.72
C GLY A 102 11.98 24.16 -5.97
N GLU A 103 11.69 22.94 -5.53
CA GLU A 103 12.46 21.75 -5.89
C GLU A 103 11.91 21.01 -7.12
N ASP A 104 12.75 20.15 -7.71
CA ASP A 104 12.38 19.35 -8.86
C ASP A 104 11.34 18.28 -8.47
N ILE A 105 10.07 18.54 -8.77
CA ILE A 105 8.95 17.63 -8.49
C ILE A 105 9.09 16.27 -9.21
N GLN A 106 9.90 16.20 -10.26
CA GLN A 106 10.07 14.98 -11.06
C GLN A 106 10.78 13.87 -10.27
N VAL A 107 11.42 14.17 -9.14
CA VAL A 107 12.08 13.17 -8.28
C VAL A 107 11.12 12.10 -7.77
N MET A 108 9.81 12.41 -7.64
CA MET A 108 8.82 11.47 -7.15
C MET A 108 8.39 10.42 -8.19
N LEU A 109 8.65 10.67 -9.48
CA LEU A 109 8.19 9.85 -10.58
C LEU A 109 8.86 8.47 -10.60
N THR A 110 8.08 7.46 -10.97
CA THR A 110 8.64 6.18 -11.43
C THR A 110 8.91 6.28 -12.92
N GLN A 111 10.18 6.23 -13.30
CA GLN A 111 10.62 6.31 -14.69
C GLN A 111 11.93 5.53 -14.86
N PRO A 112 12.29 5.12 -16.08
CA PRO A 112 13.60 4.57 -16.37
C PRO A 112 14.72 5.55 -15.95
N VAL A 113 15.69 5.09 -15.16
CA VAL A 113 16.70 5.95 -14.53
C VAL A 113 18.06 5.81 -15.21
N GLY A 114 18.84 6.90 -15.23
CA GLY A 114 20.25 6.93 -15.66
C GLY A 114 20.49 7.68 -16.98
N PRO A 115 21.76 7.96 -17.34
CA PRO A 115 22.11 8.72 -18.54
C PRO A 115 21.82 7.96 -19.85
N LYS A 116 21.73 6.63 -19.77
CA LYS A 116 21.31 5.73 -20.85
C LYS A 116 20.29 4.75 -20.28
N PRO A 117 19.03 5.17 -20.12
CA PRO A 117 18.01 4.34 -19.49
C PRO A 117 17.84 3.01 -20.23
N ALA A 118 17.49 1.96 -19.48
CA ALA A 118 17.13 0.68 -20.07
C ALA A 118 15.92 0.84 -21.03
N SER A 119 15.82 -0.03 -22.03
CA SER A 119 14.69 0.00 -22.95
C SER A 119 13.38 -0.29 -22.24
N ASP A 120 12.26 0.24 -22.76
CA ASP A 120 10.91 0.04 -22.22
C ASP A 120 10.61 -1.43 -21.92
N LEU A 121 11.00 -2.34 -22.82
CA LEU A 121 10.79 -3.77 -22.62
C LEU A 121 11.55 -4.31 -21.40
N LYS A 122 12.82 -3.91 -21.21
CA LYS A 122 13.62 -4.34 -20.04
C LYS A 122 13.03 -3.80 -18.74
N VAL A 123 12.57 -2.55 -18.75
CA VAL A 123 11.89 -1.90 -17.61
C VAL A 123 10.59 -2.64 -17.31
N ALA A 124 9.78 -2.93 -18.32
CA ALA A 124 8.52 -3.64 -18.18
C ALA A 124 8.69 -5.07 -17.66
N VAL A 125 9.71 -5.80 -18.12
CA VAL A 125 10.05 -7.13 -17.62
C VAL A 125 10.49 -7.05 -16.16
N LEU A 126 11.37 -6.12 -15.81
CA LEU A 126 11.85 -5.98 -14.43
C LEU A 126 10.70 -5.59 -13.48
N GLU A 127 9.85 -4.63 -13.83
CA GLU A 127 8.65 -4.26 -13.04
C GLU A 127 7.70 -5.45 -12.85
N THR A 128 7.54 -6.29 -13.87
CA THR A 128 6.74 -7.51 -13.78
C THR A 128 7.34 -8.48 -12.75
N ILE A 129 8.65 -8.71 -12.80
CA ILE A 129 9.35 -9.64 -11.91
C ILE A 129 9.33 -9.15 -10.46
N ILE A 130 9.66 -7.88 -10.21
CA ILE A 130 9.67 -7.36 -8.84
C ILE A 130 8.25 -7.32 -8.25
N THR A 131 7.23 -7.01 -9.06
CA THR A 131 5.83 -7.07 -8.59
C THR A 131 5.42 -8.50 -8.30
N PHE A 132 5.83 -9.46 -9.13
CA PHE A 132 5.59 -10.87 -8.88
C PHE A 132 6.15 -11.31 -7.52
N ILE A 133 7.42 -10.98 -7.22
CA ILE A 133 8.06 -11.32 -5.94
C ILE A 133 7.32 -10.65 -4.78
N TYR A 134 6.99 -9.36 -4.93
CA TYR A 134 6.26 -8.60 -3.93
C TYR A 134 4.87 -9.21 -3.62
N ILE A 135 4.11 -9.61 -4.64
CA ILE A 135 2.77 -10.19 -4.47
C ILE A 135 2.86 -11.60 -3.85
N ILE A 136 3.85 -12.41 -4.23
CA ILE A 136 4.09 -13.70 -3.56
C ILE A 136 4.38 -13.49 -2.07
N ALA A 137 5.28 -12.57 -1.72
CA ALA A 137 5.59 -12.27 -0.33
C ALA A 137 4.35 -11.79 0.44
N ASN A 138 3.52 -10.96 -0.21
CA ASN A 138 2.30 -10.42 0.37
C ASN A 138 1.27 -11.51 0.67
N CYS A 139 0.87 -12.29 -0.34
CA CYS A 139 -0.11 -13.38 -0.15
C CYS A 139 0.41 -14.47 0.80
N SER A 140 1.67 -14.90 0.65
CA SER A 140 2.20 -16.04 1.42
C SER A 140 2.45 -15.70 2.88
N SER A 141 2.86 -14.47 3.21
CA SER A 141 3.17 -14.12 4.60
C SER A 141 1.96 -13.58 5.38
N ARG A 142 0.96 -13.04 4.68
CA ARG A 142 -0.19 -12.40 5.33
C ARG A 142 -1.46 -13.24 5.27
N SER A 143 -1.62 -14.02 4.22
CA SER A 143 -2.88 -14.72 3.96
C SER A 143 -2.81 -16.24 4.12
N ASP A 144 -1.63 -16.82 4.02
CA ASP A 144 -1.46 -18.26 4.24
C ASP A 144 -1.67 -18.59 5.73
N SER A 145 -2.47 -19.61 6.02
CA SER A 145 -2.72 -20.06 7.39
C SER A 145 -1.51 -20.73 8.05
N ARG A 146 -0.53 -21.17 7.26
CA ARG A 146 0.71 -21.80 7.74
C ARG A 146 1.77 -20.78 8.15
N ALA A 147 1.63 -19.52 7.73
CA ALA A 147 2.59 -18.47 8.03
C ALA A 147 2.37 -17.87 9.42
N PHE A 148 3.45 -17.37 10.03
CA PHE A 148 3.39 -16.54 11.23
C PHE A 148 2.88 -15.14 10.85
N LYS A 149 1.55 -14.95 10.94
CA LYS A 149 0.85 -13.76 10.43
C LYS A 149 1.31 -12.47 11.11
N GLU A 150 1.74 -12.55 12.36
CA GLU A 150 2.27 -11.45 13.16
C GLU A 150 3.54 -10.85 12.55
N LEU A 151 4.30 -11.63 11.77
CA LEU A 151 5.49 -11.17 11.05
C LEU A 151 5.20 -10.80 9.59
N GLY A 152 3.97 -10.93 9.12
CA GLY A 152 3.59 -10.69 7.73
C GLY A 152 3.90 -9.25 7.28
N GLY A 153 3.71 -8.26 8.15
CA GLY A 153 4.08 -6.87 7.85
C GLY A 153 5.58 -6.70 7.60
N VAL A 154 6.42 -7.28 8.46
CA VAL A 154 7.89 -7.26 8.32
C VAL A 154 8.34 -7.98 7.05
N ALA A 155 7.78 -9.15 6.76
CA ALA A 155 8.13 -9.91 5.55
C ALA A 155 7.84 -9.11 4.26
N VAL A 156 6.68 -8.44 4.19
CA VAL A 156 6.31 -7.60 3.05
C VAL A 156 7.20 -6.35 2.98
N GLY A 157 7.42 -5.67 4.10
CA GLY A 157 8.25 -4.48 4.14
C GLY A 157 9.72 -4.74 3.78
N ALA A 158 10.31 -5.82 4.29
CA ALA A 158 11.66 -6.25 3.93
C ALA A 158 11.77 -6.59 2.44
N THR A 159 10.74 -7.24 1.88
CA THR A 159 10.67 -7.52 0.43
C THR A 159 10.71 -6.23 -0.37
N VAL A 160 9.87 -5.24 -0.03
CA VAL A 160 9.85 -3.93 -0.70
C VAL A 160 11.21 -3.23 -0.60
N PHE A 161 11.85 -3.24 0.57
CA PHE A 161 13.20 -2.68 0.77
C PHE A 161 14.21 -3.26 -0.24
N PHE A 162 14.34 -4.59 -0.31
CA PHE A 162 15.32 -5.23 -1.19
C PHE A 162 14.98 -5.07 -2.67
N LEU A 163 13.69 -5.08 -3.05
CA LEU A 163 13.28 -4.85 -4.43
C LEU A 163 13.57 -3.41 -4.89
N ILE A 164 13.45 -2.42 -4.01
CA ILE A 164 13.84 -1.04 -4.31
C ILE A 164 15.36 -0.92 -4.44
N LEU A 165 16.15 -1.57 -3.58
CA LEU A 165 17.61 -1.61 -3.74
C LEU A 165 18.03 -2.18 -5.10
N LEU A 166 17.35 -3.24 -5.55
CA LEU A 166 17.63 -3.90 -6.82
C LEU A 166 17.21 -3.05 -8.03
N ALA A 167 15.95 -2.59 -8.05
CA ALA A 167 15.33 -2.05 -9.26
C ALA A 167 15.16 -0.53 -9.26
N GLY A 168 15.27 0.15 -8.12
CA GLY A 168 14.88 1.56 -8.03
C GLY A 168 15.77 2.51 -8.84
N LYS A 169 17.07 2.21 -9.00
CA LYS A 169 17.97 2.95 -9.90
C LYS A 169 17.93 2.45 -11.36
N ILE A 170 16.98 1.58 -11.72
CA ILE A 170 16.75 1.11 -13.09
C ILE A 170 15.37 1.56 -13.57
N THR A 171 14.31 1.27 -12.82
CA THR A 171 12.90 1.50 -13.18
C THR A 171 12.19 2.50 -12.29
N GLY A 172 12.78 2.90 -11.15
CA GLY A 172 12.09 3.59 -10.06
C GLY A 172 11.33 2.66 -9.09
N ALA A 173 11.36 1.34 -9.33
CA ALA A 173 10.76 0.27 -8.52
C ALA A 173 9.32 0.60 -8.10
N SER A 174 8.40 0.63 -9.08
CA SER A 174 7.01 0.98 -8.83
C SER A 174 6.30 -0.10 -8.02
N MET A 175 6.17 -1.29 -8.60
CA MET A 175 5.32 -2.39 -8.11
C MET A 175 3.83 -2.03 -7.88
N ASN A 176 3.43 -0.79 -8.14
CA ASN A 176 2.21 -0.21 -7.61
C ASN A 176 1.65 0.86 -8.58
N PRO A 177 0.55 0.55 -9.30
CA PRO A 177 -0.07 1.50 -10.22
C PRO A 177 -0.44 2.85 -9.59
N ALA A 178 -0.91 2.86 -8.32
CA ALA A 178 -1.23 4.11 -7.63
C ALA A 178 0.02 4.94 -7.35
N ARG A 179 1.08 4.31 -6.81
CA ARG A 179 2.39 4.94 -6.52
C ARG A 179 3.05 5.56 -7.75
N SER A 180 2.69 5.12 -8.96
CA SER A 180 3.15 5.70 -10.21
C SER A 180 2.24 6.80 -10.72
N LEU A 181 0.92 6.60 -10.68
CA LEU A 181 -0.03 7.55 -11.23
C LEU A 181 -0.19 8.82 -10.38
N GLY A 182 -0.17 8.72 -9.06
CA GLY A 182 -0.31 9.89 -8.17
C GLY A 182 0.77 10.95 -8.38
N PRO A 183 2.08 10.59 -8.32
CA PRO A 183 3.16 11.51 -8.67
C PRO A 183 3.09 12.02 -10.10
N ALA A 184 2.70 11.17 -11.06
CA ALA A 184 2.53 11.58 -12.46
C ALA A 184 1.48 12.68 -12.63
N ILE A 185 0.35 12.57 -11.92
CA ILE A 185 -0.69 13.61 -11.89
C ILE A 185 -0.14 14.88 -11.24
N ALA A 186 0.51 14.77 -10.08
CA ALA A 186 1.03 15.93 -9.34
C ALA A 186 2.12 16.69 -10.12
N ALA A 187 2.96 15.98 -10.86
CA ALA A 187 4.03 16.55 -11.70
C ALA A 187 3.57 16.86 -13.14
N TRP A 188 2.33 16.51 -13.50
CA TRP A 188 1.79 16.57 -14.86
C TRP A 188 2.70 15.90 -15.91
N ASN A 189 3.25 14.73 -15.57
CA ASN A 189 4.14 13.98 -16.44
C ASN A 189 3.76 12.49 -16.44
N PHE A 190 3.21 12.05 -17.57
CA PHE A 190 2.73 10.68 -17.78
C PHE A 190 3.67 9.84 -18.65
N ASN A 191 4.91 10.29 -18.84
CA ASN A 191 5.87 9.58 -19.67
C ASN A 191 6.07 8.13 -19.18
N LYS A 192 5.93 7.16 -20.09
CA LYS A 192 6.03 5.72 -19.83
C LYS A 192 5.10 5.18 -18.73
N ILE A 193 4.07 5.92 -18.32
CA ILE A 193 3.17 5.50 -17.23
C ILE A 193 2.54 4.13 -17.47
N TRP A 194 2.28 3.79 -18.74
CA TRP A 194 1.70 2.51 -19.15
C TRP A 194 2.50 1.31 -18.61
N ILE A 195 3.84 1.40 -18.53
CA ILE A 195 4.69 0.33 -18.01
C ILE A 195 4.30 0.03 -16.57
N TYR A 196 4.11 1.07 -15.77
CA TYR A 196 3.84 0.98 -14.34
C TYR A 196 2.36 0.69 -14.00
N ILE A 197 1.49 0.68 -15.00
CA ILE A 197 0.12 0.16 -14.86
C ILE A 197 0.08 -1.31 -15.30
N VAL A 198 0.63 -1.61 -16.49
CA VAL A 198 0.54 -2.92 -17.12
C VAL A 198 1.45 -3.94 -16.43
N SER A 199 2.73 -3.63 -16.23
CA SER A 199 3.70 -4.58 -15.67
C SER A 199 3.37 -5.03 -14.26
N PRO A 200 3.00 -4.14 -13.31
CA PRO A 200 2.55 -4.59 -11.99
C PRO A 200 1.30 -5.47 -12.03
N THR A 201 0.37 -5.18 -12.94
CA THR A 201 -0.84 -6.00 -13.11
C THR A 201 -0.48 -7.41 -13.61
N ILE A 202 0.41 -7.52 -14.60
CA ILE A 202 0.90 -8.82 -15.10
C ILE A 202 1.62 -9.57 -13.98
N GLY A 203 2.53 -8.91 -13.26
CA GLY A 203 3.27 -9.52 -12.15
C GLY A 203 2.34 -10.05 -11.06
N SER A 204 1.30 -9.28 -10.73
CA SER A 204 0.23 -9.69 -9.81
C SER A 204 -0.49 -10.95 -10.29
N VAL A 205 -0.97 -10.97 -11.54
CA VAL A 205 -1.70 -12.13 -12.09
C VAL A 205 -0.82 -13.38 -12.07
N LEU A 206 0.43 -13.27 -12.52
CA LEU A 206 1.39 -14.38 -12.52
C LEU A 206 1.65 -14.91 -11.10
N ALA A 207 1.85 -14.01 -10.13
CA ALA A 207 2.10 -14.38 -8.74
C ALA A 207 0.90 -15.08 -8.12
N THR A 208 -0.30 -14.54 -8.29
CA THR A 208 -1.51 -15.18 -7.76
C THR A 208 -1.80 -16.51 -8.42
N THR A 209 -1.52 -16.64 -9.73
CA THR A 209 -1.69 -17.91 -10.47
C THR A 209 -0.76 -18.96 -9.88
N LEU A 210 0.53 -18.65 -9.74
CA LEU A 210 1.48 -19.58 -9.12
C LEU A 210 1.06 -19.93 -7.69
N TYR A 211 0.73 -18.91 -6.89
CA TYR A 211 0.33 -19.10 -5.51
C TYR A 211 -0.87 -20.03 -5.42
N PHE A 212 -1.93 -19.80 -6.17
CA PHE A 212 -3.12 -20.63 -6.12
C PHE A 212 -2.94 -22.07 -6.57
N PHE A 213 -2.31 -22.26 -7.72
CA PHE A 213 -2.27 -23.58 -8.33
C PHE A 213 -1.24 -24.49 -7.67
N HIS A 214 -0.22 -23.91 -7.01
CA HIS A 214 0.93 -24.70 -6.54
C HIS A 214 1.31 -24.47 -5.08
N LEU A 215 1.00 -23.31 -4.49
CA LEU A 215 1.48 -22.95 -3.15
C LEU A 215 0.36 -22.91 -2.11
N ALA A 216 -0.86 -22.54 -2.51
CA ALA A 216 -2.00 -22.36 -1.62
C ALA A 216 -2.41 -23.72 -1.01
N PRO A 217 -2.77 -23.75 0.28
CA PRO A 217 -3.21 -24.98 0.91
C PRO A 217 -4.48 -25.52 0.23
N ALA A 218 -4.56 -26.85 0.06
CA ALA A 218 -5.78 -27.49 -0.43
C ALA A 218 -6.93 -27.17 0.53
N LYS A 219 -8.09 -26.75 0.00
CA LYS A 219 -9.30 -26.59 0.81
C LYS A 219 -9.64 -27.95 1.45
N SER A 220 -9.63 -28.07 2.77
CA SER A 220 -10.10 -29.30 3.42
C SER A 220 -11.59 -29.48 3.14
N LYS A 221 -11.99 -30.70 2.75
CA LYS A 221 -13.40 -31.10 2.70
C LYS A 221 -13.81 -31.58 4.11
N GLY A 222 -14.80 -30.93 4.74
CA GLY A 222 -15.36 -31.27 6.07
C GLY A 222 -14.54 -30.70 7.22
N ASP A 223 -15.07 -30.09 8.29
CA ASP A 223 -16.40 -30.17 8.90
C ASP A 223 -16.99 -28.77 9.18
N GLY A 224 -18.31 -28.70 9.37
CA GLY A 224 -19.09 -27.48 9.65
C GLY A 224 -18.79 -26.80 10.99
N LYS A 225 -17.53 -26.46 11.25
CA LYS A 225 -17.13 -25.41 12.17
C LYS A 225 -16.22 -24.46 11.41
N GLN A 226 -16.78 -23.30 11.11
CA GLN A 226 -16.10 -22.13 10.59
C GLN A 226 -14.84 -21.90 11.44
N ALA A 227 -13.68 -22.28 10.91
CA ALA A 227 -12.41 -21.97 11.54
C ALA A 227 -12.33 -20.44 11.61
N ASP A 228 -12.18 -19.90 12.82
CA ASP A 228 -12.06 -18.46 13.07
C ASP A 228 -10.99 -17.85 12.17
N THR A 229 -11.44 -17.25 11.06
CA THR A 229 -10.63 -16.45 10.14
C THR A 229 -10.46 -15.05 10.72
N SER A 230 -9.92 -14.95 11.94
CA SER A 230 -9.89 -13.73 12.75
C SER A 230 -8.95 -12.60 12.28
N PHE A 231 -8.39 -12.69 11.07
CA PHE A 231 -7.56 -11.61 10.50
C PHE A 231 -8.10 -11.00 9.20
N PHE A 232 -9.04 -11.65 8.53
CA PHE A 232 -9.62 -11.18 7.25
C PHE A 232 -11.11 -11.47 7.08
N ASP A 233 -11.84 -11.78 8.16
CA ASP A 233 -13.29 -11.91 8.07
C ASP A 233 -13.96 -10.54 7.95
N VAL A 234 -14.16 -10.10 6.71
CA VAL A 234 -14.93 -8.91 6.35
C VAL A 234 -16.36 -8.97 6.92
N GLY A 235 -16.90 -10.17 7.15
CA GLY A 235 -18.21 -10.37 7.80
C GLY A 235 -18.21 -10.00 9.28
N ALA A 236 -17.12 -10.25 10.01
CA ALA A 236 -16.96 -9.81 11.40
C ALA A 236 -16.78 -8.28 11.51
N MET A 237 -16.20 -7.64 10.49
CA MET A 237 -16.03 -6.18 10.44
C MET A 237 -17.34 -5.42 10.21
N ASP A 238 -18.25 -5.96 9.39
CA ASP A 238 -19.59 -5.39 9.24
C ASP A 238 -20.39 -5.49 10.56
N GLN A 239 -20.10 -6.47 11.44
CA GLN A 239 -20.68 -6.56 12.79
C GLN A 239 -20.05 -5.61 13.81
N LEU A 240 -18.73 -5.38 13.75
CA LEU A 240 -18.05 -4.39 14.60
C LEU A 240 -18.50 -2.95 14.29
N SER A 241 -18.71 -2.63 13.00
CA SER A 241 -19.26 -1.33 12.58
C SER A 241 -20.73 -1.16 12.98
N ALA A 242 -21.52 -2.24 13.01
CA ALA A 242 -22.90 -2.21 13.48
C ALA A 242 -23.03 -2.06 15.01
N ASN A 243 -22.09 -2.62 15.79
CA ASN A 243 -22.12 -2.58 17.25
C ASN A 243 -21.37 -1.40 17.88
N ASN A 244 -20.43 -0.77 17.17
CA ASN A 244 -19.72 0.43 17.65
C ASN A 244 -20.34 1.73 17.12
N THR A 245 -21.64 1.91 17.32
CA THR A 245 -22.19 3.27 17.29
C THR A 245 -21.56 4.03 18.44
N ILE A 246 -20.53 4.83 18.17
CA ILE A 246 -19.94 5.73 19.15
C ILE A 246 -21.06 6.65 19.62
N ASP A 247 -21.48 6.48 20.87
CA ASP A 247 -22.45 7.36 21.51
C ASP A 247 -21.80 8.73 21.74
N ILE A 248 -21.95 9.62 20.77
CA ILE A 248 -21.45 11.00 20.81
C ILE A 248 -22.01 11.74 22.04
N SER A 249 -23.15 11.31 22.60
CA SER A 249 -23.71 11.92 23.82
C SER A 249 -22.85 11.66 25.06
N ALA A 250 -22.19 10.49 25.15
CA ALA A 250 -21.29 10.12 26.23
C ALA A 250 -19.98 10.93 26.22
N ILE A 251 -19.45 11.23 25.02
CA ILE A 251 -18.29 12.10 24.83
C ILE A 251 -18.64 13.56 25.21
N SER A 252 -19.86 14.02 24.86
CA SER A 252 -20.31 15.37 25.24
C SER A 252 -20.50 15.56 26.75
N LYS A 253 -20.88 14.49 27.48
CA LYS A 253 -21.02 14.53 28.95
C LYS A 253 -19.67 14.64 29.66
N ASN A 254 -18.63 13.97 29.17
CA ASN A 254 -17.29 14.05 29.75
C ASN A 254 -16.59 15.40 29.46
N LEU A 255 -16.92 16.05 28.33
CA LEU A 255 -16.38 17.38 28.01
C LEU A 255 -17.02 18.51 28.82
N ARG A 256 -18.25 18.34 29.32
CA ARG A 256 -18.89 19.31 30.24
C ARG A 256 -18.37 19.24 31.68
N GLY A 257 -17.58 18.22 32.03
CA GLY A 257 -16.92 18.11 33.34
C GLY A 257 -15.60 18.85 33.46
N ILE A 258 -15.08 19.40 32.35
CA ILE A 258 -13.82 20.16 32.31
C ILE A 258 -14.17 21.65 32.24
N SER A 259 -14.73 22.20 33.32
CA SER A 259 -14.75 23.66 33.52
C SER A 259 -13.45 24.07 34.20
N ILE A 260 -12.37 24.17 33.43
CA ILE A 260 -11.20 24.93 33.84
C ILE A 260 -11.31 26.28 33.12
N PHE A 261 -11.23 27.36 33.90
CA PHE A 261 -11.55 28.76 33.59
C PHE A 261 -12.99 29.20 33.88
N GLN A 262 -13.34 29.31 35.16
CA GLN A 262 -13.98 30.52 35.70
C GLN A 262 -13.42 30.83 37.10
N SER A 263 -13.22 32.13 37.37
CA SER A 263 -12.66 32.81 38.57
C SER A 263 -11.12 32.77 38.69
N SER A 264 -10.38 33.87 38.89
CA SER A 264 -10.72 35.24 39.36
C SER A 264 -9.53 36.21 39.17
N LEU A 265 -9.88 37.50 39.01
CA LEU A 265 -9.07 38.75 38.86
C LEU A 265 -8.85 39.25 37.43
#